data_AF-A0A838UIQ6-F1
#
_entry.id   AF-A0A838UIQ6-F1
#
_cell.length_a   1.000
_cell.length_b   1.000
_cell.length_c   1.000
_cell.angle_alpha   90.00
_cell.angle_beta   90.00
_cell.angle_gamma   90.00
#
_symmetry.space_group_name_H-M   'P 1'
#
loop_
_entity.id
_entity.type
_entity.pdbx_description
1 polymer ?
#
loop_
_entity_poly.entity_id
_entity_poly.type
_entity_poly.pdbx_seq_one_letter_code
_entity_poly.pdbx_strand_id
1 'polypeptide(L)'
;ALTHAGVSEPDANVYSEGVRRGGSLVSARVDDAQYEDAEAALSRFNAVDATTRGGAYRAAGWSTFDPSAPAYTPDEVAKERTTYAPRV
;
A
#
# COMPACT_ATOMS: atom_id res chain seq x y z
N ALA A 1 -14.16 -0.10 -1.76
CA ALA A 1 -13.73 0.63 -2.97
C ALA A 1 -12.75 -0.21 -3.80
N LEU A 2 -11.61 -0.64 -3.24
CA LEU A 2 -10.63 -1.47 -3.96
C LEU A 2 -11.13 -2.89 -4.26
N THR A 3 -11.89 -3.48 -3.34
CA THR A 3 -12.55 -4.78 -3.55
C THR A 3 -13.52 -4.78 -4.73
N HIS A 4 -14.23 -3.66 -4.96
CA HIS A 4 -15.09 -3.47 -6.14
C HIS A 4 -14.29 -3.20 -7.43
N ALA A 5 -12.98 -2.97 -7.32
CA ALA A 5 -12.07 -2.80 -8.44
C ALA A 5 -11.27 -4.09 -8.75
N GLY A 6 -11.68 -5.23 -8.20
CA GLY A 6 -11.04 -6.54 -8.44
C GLY A 6 -9.86 -6.86 -7.54
N VAL A 7 -9.53 -5.99 -6.57
CA VAL A 7 -8.47 -6.25 -5.58
C VAL A 7 -8.99 -7.22 -4.52
N SER A 8 -8.18 -8.20 -4.12
CA SER A 8 -8.54 -9.10 -3.02
C SER A 8 -8.74 -8.31 -1.71
N GLU A 9 -9.67 -8.75 -0.85
CA GLU A 9 -9.86 -8.10 0.46
C GLU A 9 -8.57 -8.07 1.31
N PRO A 10 -7.76 -9.15 1.38
CA PRO A 10 -6.47 -9.11 2.06
C PRO A 10 -5.53 -8.01 1.55
N ASP A 11 -5.42 -7.84 0.23
CA ASP A 11 -4.56 -6.80 -0.36
C ASP A 11 -5.13 -5.40 -0.13
N ALA A 12 -6.46 -5.25 -0.24
CA ALA A 12 -7.14 -4.00 0.08
C ALA A 12 -6.87 -3.53 1.52
N ASN A 13 -6.80 -4.47 2.47
CA ASN A 13 -6.43 -4.17 3.85
C ASN A 13 -4.96 -3.71 3.96
N VAL A 14 -4.03 -4.33 3.23
CA VAL A 14 -2.62 -3.89 3.22
C VAL A 14 -2.49 -2.48 2.64
N TYR A 15 -3.20 -2.16 1.55
CA TYR A 15 -3.18 -0.81 0.97
C TYR A 15 -3.74 0.24 1.93
N SER A 16 -4.85 -0.07 2.61
CA SER A 16 -5.48 0.83 3.58
C SER A 16 -4.57 1.07 4.79
N GLU A 17 -3.92 0.02 5.29
CA GLU A 17 -2.92 0.13 6.35
C GLU A 17 -1.70 0.95 5.90
N GLY A 18 -1.23 0.77 4.67
CA GLY A 18 -0.13 1.55 4.11
C GLY A 18 -0.41 3.05 4.09
N VAL A 19 -1.66 3.44 3.78
CA VAL A 19 -2.10 4.85 3.85
C VAL A 19 -2.15 5.34 5.29
N ARG A 20 -2.71 4.55 6.23
CA ARG A 20 -2.77 4.90 7.66
C ARG A 20 -1.38 5.12 8.27
N ARG A 21 -0.38 4.39 7.78
CA ARG A 21 1.04 4.49 8.17
C ARG A 21 1.83 5.58 7.44
N GLY A 22 1.14 6.43 6.67
CA GLY A 22 1.73 7.63 6.03
C GLY A 22 2.29 7.41 4.62
N GLY A 23 1.91 6.31 3.97
CA GLY A 23 2.09 6.10 2.54
C GLY A 23 0.99 6.75 1.70
N SER A 24 1.13 6.65 0.38
CA SER A 24 0.13 7.11 -0.59
C SER A 24 -0.35 5.93 -1.42
N LEU A 25 -1.63 5.93 -1.76
CA LEU A 25 -2.21 4.97 -2.71
C LEU A 25 -2.60 5.71 -3.99
N VAL A 26 -2.09 5.22 -5.12
CA VAL A 26 -2.49 5.68 -6.44
C VAL A 26 -3.18 4.52 -7.14
N SER A 27 -4.40 4.75 -7.62
CA SER A 27 -5.13 3.81 -8.45
C SER A 27 -5.70 4.54 -9.66
N ALA A 28 -5.77 3.84 -10.79
CA ALA A 28 -6.31 4.35 -12.03
C ALA A 28 -7.28 3.30 -12.61
N ARG A 29 -8.40 3.78 -13.14
CA ARG A 29 -9.26 2.99 -14.03
C ARG A 29 -8.95 3.47 -15.44
N VAL A 30 -8.51 2.55 -16.29
CA VAL A 30 -8.11 2.83 -17.66
C VAL A 30 -8.81 1.86 -18.61
N ASP A 31 -8.93 2.24 -19.87
CA ASP A 31 -9.38 1.32 -20.92
C ASP A 31 -8.31 0.26 -21.20
N ASP A 32 -8.71 -0.92 -21.68
CA ASP A 32 -7.80 -2.05 -21.94
C ASP A 32 -6.62 -1.66 -22.85
N ALA A 33 -6.86 -0.77 -23.82
CA ALA A 33 -5.83 -0.28 -24.73
C ALA A 33 -4.73 0.54 -24.04
N GLN A 34 -4.97 1.03 -22.83
CA GLN A 34 -4.04 1.84 -22.03
C GLN A 34 -3.46 1.06 -20.84
N TYR A 35 -3.83 -0.22 -20.67
CA TYR A 35 -3.44 -1.03 -19.51
C TYR A 35 -1.91 -1.11 -19.38
N GLU A 36 -1.21 -1.49 -20.45
CA GLU A 36 0.25 -1.65 -20.46
C GLU A 36 0.98 -0.35 -20.13
N ASP A 37 0.52 0.78 -20.68
CA ASP A 37 1.11 2.10 -20.41
C ASP A 37 0.90 2.52 -18.95
N ALA A 38 -0.29 2.26 -18.40
CA ALA A 38 -0.60 2.56 -17.01
C ALA A 38 0.21 1.67 -16.05
N GLU A 39 0.36 0.38 -16.35
CA GLU A 39 1.17 -0.56 -15.56
C GLU A 39 2.65 -0.15 -15.58
N ALA A 40 3.19 0.20 -16.76
CA ALA A 40 4.55 0.70 -16.90
C ALA A 40 4.78 2.01 -16.12
N ALA A 41 3.79 2.92 -16.13
CA ALA A 41 3.88 4.16 -15.38
C ALA A 41 3.87 3.93 -13.85
N LEU A 42 3.00 3.04 -13.36
CA LEU A 42 2.91 2.72 -11.93
C LEU A 42 4.13 1.94 -11.41
N SER A 43 4.66 1.01 -12.21
CA SER A 43 5.82 0.20 -11.82
C SER A 43 7.14 0.98 -11.77
N ARG A 44 7.25 2.09 -12.52
CA ARG A 44 8.46 2.93 -12.60
C ARG A 44 8.89 3.56 -11.26
N PHE A 45 7.97 3.75 -10.31
CA PHE A 45 8.22 4.57 -9.12
C PHE A 45 8.14 3.79 -7.80
N ASN A 46 9.04 2.80 -7.61
CA ASN A 46 9.16 2.03 -6.37
C ASN A 46 7.82 1.48 -5.88
N ALA A 47 7.06 0.85 -6.80
CA ALA A 47 5.78 0.25 -6.47
C ALA A 47 5.93 -0.71 -5.28
N VAL A 48 5.02 -0.59 -4.31
CA VAL A 48 5.02 -1.46 -3.13
C VAL A 48 4.25 -2.73 -3.47
N ASP A 49 4.94 -3.87 -3.40
CA ASP A 49 4.29 -5.18 -3.45
C ASP A 49 3.48 -5.43 -2.16
N ALA A 50 2.17 -5.62 -2.31
CA ALA A 50 1.25 -5.79 -1.20
C ALA A 50 1.50 -7.08 -0.41
N THR A 51 1.92 -8.15 -1.09
CA THR A 51 2.21 -9.44 -0.44
C THR A 51 3.39 -9.29 0.53
N THR A 52 4.49 -8.74 0.03
CA THR A 52 5.71 -8.49 0.80
C THR A 52 5.44 -7.51 1.94
N ARG A 53 4.73 -6.41 1.66
CA ARG A 53 4.43 -5.41 2.67
C ARG A 53 3.52 -5.95 3.77
N GLY A 54 2.46 -6.67 3.39
CA GLY A 54 1.56 -7.32 4.35
C GLY A 54 2.28 -8.35 5.20
N GLY A 55 3.24 -9.10 4.63
CA GLY A 55 4.11 -10.01 5.37
C GLY A 55 4.92 -9.27 6.45
N ALA A 56 5.54 -8.15 6.11
CA ALA A 56 6.29 -7.34 7.07
C ALA A 56 5.43 -6.76 8.19
N TYR A 57 4.22 -6.28 7.88
CA TYR A 57 3.26 -5.82 8.88
C TYR A 57 2.87 -6.94 9.85
N ARG A 58 2.57 -8.14 9.32
CA ARG A 58 2.23 -9.31 10.15
C ARG A 58 3.37 -9.76 11.05
N ALA A 59 4.60 -9.74 10.55
CA ALA A 59 5.78 -10.02 11.36
C ALA A 59 5.97 -8.99 12.51
N ALA A 60 5.47 -7.76 12.33
CA ALA A 60 5.48 -6.70 13.33
C ALA A 60 4.22 -6.67 14.23
N GLY A 61 3.33 -7.67 14.12
CA GLY A 61 2.15 -7.82 14.99
C GLY A 61 0.85 -7.22 14.46
N TRP A 62 0.81 -6.73 13.22
CA TRP A 62 -0.44 -6.33 12.56
C TRP A 62 -1.20 -7.56 12.01
N SER A 63 -2.53 -7.55 12.03
CA SER A 63 -3.35 -8.67 11.51
C SER A 63 -4.16 -8.26 10.29
N THR A 64 -4.96 -7.22 10.43
CA THR A 64 -5.81 -6.66 9.37
C THR A 64 -5.97 -5.16 9.57
N PHE A 65 -6.43 -4.46 8.54
CA PHE A 65 -6.72 -3.04 8.64
C PHE A 65 -7.88 -2.80 9.62
N ASP A 66 -7.67 -1.88 10.54
CA ASP A 66 -8.69 -1.39 11.45
C ASP A 66 -9.01 0.08 11.12
N PRO A 67 -10.19 0.38 10.56
CA PRO A 67 -10.57 1.75 10.21
C PRO A 67 -10.78 2.67 11.44
N SER A 68 -10.89 2.09 12.64
CA SER A 68 -11.04 2.84 13.90
C SER A 68 -9.72 3.10 14.62
N ALA A 69 -8.63 2.45 14.19
CA ALA A 69 -7.31 2.67 14.77
C ALA A 69 -6.84 4.12 14.53
N PRO A 70 -6.16 4.74 15.50
CA PRO A 70 -5.66 6.11 15.34
C PRO A 70 -4.70 6.20 14.15
N ALA A 71 -4.68 7.35 13.48
CA ALA A 71 -3.67 7.63 12.47
C ALA A 71 -2.27 7.65 13.11
N TYR A 72 -1.25 7.27 12.35
CA TYR A 72 0.14 7.38 12.82
C TYR A 72 0.50 8.85 13.04
N THR A 73 1.19 9.12 14.15
CA THR A 73 1.79 10.42 14.42
C THR A 73 2.90 10.73 13.40
N PRO A 74 3.29 12.00 13.23
CA PRO A 74 4.39 12.37 12.33
C PRO A 74 5.69 11.59 12.60
N ASP A 75 6.03 11.35 13.87
CA ASP A 75 7.23 10.61 14.26
C ASP A 75 7.13 9.11 13.90
N GLU A 76 5.96 8.51 14.07
CA GLU A 76 5.71 7.12 13.66
C GLU A 76 5.76 6.97 12.14
N VAL A 77 5.20 7.92 11.38
CA VAL A 77 5.32 7.95 9.92
C VAL A 77 6.78 8.10 9.49
N ALA A 78 7.56 8.97 10.15
CA ALA A 78 8.97 9.13 9.84
C ALA A 78 9.76 7.83 10.07
N LYS A 79 9.51 7.16 11.20
CA LYS A 79 10.10 5.86 11.52
C LYS A 79 9.69 4.76 10.54
N GLU A 80 8.43 4.74 10.11
CA GLU A 80 7.95 3.78 9.11
C GLU A 80 8.69 3.97 7.77
N ARG A 81 8.85 5.22 7.32
CA ARG A 81 9.56 5.55 6.08
C ARG A 81 11.01 5.13 6.10
N THR A 82 11.72 5.31 7.22
CA THR A 82 13.11 4.85 7.34
C THR A 82 13.21 3.33 7.40
N THR A 83 12.23 2.66 8.01
CA THR A 83 12.18 1.20 8.11
C THR A 83 12.02 0.53 6.74
N TYR A 84 11.19 1.10 5.87
CA TYR A 84 10.89 0.57 4.53
C TYR A 84 11.49 1.40 3.39
N ALA A 85 12.49 2.24 3.68
CA ALA A 85 13.20 2.99 2.65
C ALA A 85 13.86 2.00 1.67
N PRO A 86 13.80 2.26 0.35
CA PRO A 86 14.57 1.49 -0.62
C PRO A 86 16.05 1.53 -0.23
N ARG A 87 16.68 0.35 -0.10
CA ARG A 87 18.13 0.29 0.05
C ARG A 87 18.74 0.70 -1.30
N VAL A 88 19.49 1.79 -1.29
CA VAL A 88 20.30 2.26 -2.43
C VAL A 88 21.52 1.39 -2.66
#